data_AF-A0A1J5D9J0-F1
#
_entry.id   AF-A0A1J5D9J0-F1
#
_cell.length_a   1.000
_cell.length_b   1.000
_cell.length_c   1.000
_cell.angle_alpha   90.00
_cell.angle_beta   90.00
_cell.angle_gamma   90.00
#
_symmetry.space_group_name_H-M   'P 1'
#
loop_
_entity.id
_entity.type
_entity.pdbx_description
1 polymer ?
#
loop_
_entity_poly.entity_id
_entity_poly.type
_entity_poly.pdbx_seq_one_letter_code
_entity_poly.pdbx_strand_id
1 'polypeptide(L)'
;MPLRQPLVLLAVLLFTLLTGCSKDPLERSIERFDALTAVLEANKHDPGRLLTEFDTFLKDNNAGWIADRAELEALDTESQGKLEAKHEREMERAFKAFMDVSLEIQERLKNDPQTLQAFVERLDAIGL
;
A
#
# COMPACT_ATOMS: atom_id res chain seq x y z
N MET A 1 46.91 21.59 -10.85
CA MET A 1 46.49 20.40 -10.07
C MET A 1 44.98 20.43 -9.86
N PRO A 2 44.17 19.67 -10.63
CA PRO A 2 42.74 19.59 -10.40
C PRO A 2 42.41 18.39 -9.48
N LEU A 3 42.37 18.63 -8.16
CA LEU A 3 41.98 17.63 -7.13
C LEU A 3 40.46 17.45 -6.99
N ARG A 4 39.65 17.97 -7.91
CA ARG A 4 38.17 17.98 -7.79
C ARG A 4 37.46 16.74 -8.34
N GLN A 5 38.09 15.98 -9.23
CA GLN A 5 37.46 14.83 -9.88
C GLN A 5 37.21 13.60 -8.99
N PRO A 6 38.08 13.20 -8.04
CA PRO A 6 37.83 11.99 -7.25
C PRO A 6 36.73 12.18 -6.19
N LEU A 7 36.51 13.41 -5.69
CA LEU A 7 35.47 13.71 -4.71
C LEU A 7 34.06 13.63 -5.29
N VAL A 8 33.88 14.04 -6.55
CA VAL A 8 32.58 13.96 -7.24
C VAL A 8 32.22 12.50 -7.52
N LEU A 9 33.18 11.69 -7.95
CA LEU A 9 33.00 10.26 -8.16
C LEU A 9 32.66 9.52 -6.86
N LEU A 10 33.32 9.88 -5.75
CA LEU A 10 33.02 9.28 -4.44
C LEU A 10 31.62 9.66 -3.96
N ALA A 11 31.19 10.90 -4.18
CA ALA A 11 29.84 11.37 -3.81
C ALA A 11 28.75 10.69 -4.65
N VAL A 12 28.98 10.46 -5.95
CA VAL A 12 28.05 9.71 -6.81
C VAL A 12 27.98 8.24 -6.41
N LEU A 13 29.12 7.61 -6.10
CA LEU A 13 29.19 6.24 -5.57
C LEU A 13 28.47 6.11 -4.21
N LEU A 14 28.67 7.06 -3.30
CA LEU A 14 27.95 7.13 -2.04
C LEU A 14 26.45 7.34 -2.24
N PHE A 15 26.03 8.15 -3.22
CA PHE A 15 24.61 8.35 -3.54
C PHE A 15 23.98 7.07 -4.09
N THR A 16 24.69 6.32 -4.96
CA THR A 16 24.23 5.03 -5.46
C THR A 16 24.22 3.92 -4.41
N LEU A 17 25.09 4.00 -3.39
CA LEU A 17 25.12 3.08 -2.26
C LEU A 17 24.05 3.43 -1.21
N LEU A 18 23.66 4.70 -1.08
CA LEU A 18 22.57 5.16 -0.21
C LEU A 18 21.17 4.93 -0.81
N THR A 19 21.06 4.73 -2.13
CA THR A 19 19.81 4.28 -2.78
C THR A 19 19.57 2.77 -2.66
N GLY A 20 20.50 2.03 -2.06
CA GLY A 20 20.45 0.57 -1.92
C GLY A 20 19.59 0.06 -0.77
N CYS A 21 18.33 0.49 -0.71
CA CYS A 21 17.23 -0.19 -0.03
C CYS A 21 15.92 0.28 -0.69
N SER A 22 15.78 0.05 -2.00
CA SER A 22 14.46 0.12 -2.60
C SER A 22 13.62 -0.98 -1.96
N LYS A 23 12.57 -0.59 -1.23
CA LYS A 23 11.57 -1.52 -0.68
C LYS A 23 11.10 -2.45 -1.79
N ASP A 24 11.00 -3.73 -1.50
CA ASP A 24 10.44 -4.67 -2.46
C ASP A 24 8.94 -4.40 -2.68
N PRO A 25 8.34 -4.85 -3.80
CA PRO A 25 6.95 -4.54 -4.11
C PRO A 25 5.95 -5.03 -3.06
N LEU A 26 6.29 -6.06 -2.28
CA LEU A 26 5.41 -6.56 -1.24
C LEU A 26 5.41 -5.63 -0.02
N GLU A 27 6.59 -5.20 0.42
CA GLU A 27 6.73 -4.18 1.49
C GLU A 27 5.98 -2.89 1.13
N ARG A 28 6.12 -2.40 -0.10
CA ARG A 28 5.39 -1.20 -0.56
C ARG A 28 3.87 -1.41 -0.58
N SER A 29 3.41 -2.59 -0.99
CA SER A 29 1.98 -2.94 -0.99
C SER A 29 1.41 -2.98 0.42
N ILE A 30 2.15 -3.56 1.37
CA ILE A 30 1.79 -3.60 2.79
C ILE A 30 1.65 -2.19 3.36
N GLU A 31 2.57 -1.29 3.05
CA GLU A 31 2.49 0.10 3.51
C GLU A 31 1.28 0.86 2.96
N ARG A 32 0.89 0.58 1.71
CA ARG A 32 -0.34 1.15 1.15
C ARG A 32 -1.59 0.60 1.82
N PHE A 33 -1.61 -0.68 2.19
CA PHE A 33 -2.68 -1.26 3.01
C PHE A 33 -2.77 -0.62 4.39
N ASP A 34 -1.63 -0.39 5.06
CA ASP A 34 -1.58 0.28 6.36
C ASP A 34 -2.09 1.73 6.25
N ALA A 35 -1.66 2.45 5.22
CA ALA A 35 -2.10 3.82 4.98
C ALA A 35 -3.60 3.90 4.66
N LEU A 36 -4.12 2.99 3.83
CA LEU A 36 -5.55 2.89 3.56
C LEU A 36 -6.33 2.60 4.85
N THR A 37 -5.87 1.63 5.65
CA THR A 37 -6.49 1.28 6.93
C THR A 37 -6.56 2.49 7.85
N ALA A 38 -5.51 3.31 7.92
CA ALA A 38 -5.51 4.54 8.69
C ALA A 38 -6.53 5.57 8.17
N VAL A 39 -6.70 5.71 6.85
CA VAL A 39 -7.74 6.57 6.26
C VAL A 39 -9.14 6.08 6.62
N LEU A 40 -9.39 4.77 6.51
CA LEU A 40 -10.67 4.17 6.85
C LEU A 40 -10.99 4.37 8.34
N GLU A 41 -10.03 4.08 9.20
CA GLU A 41 -10.16 4.20 10.66
C GLU A 41 -10.44 5.65 11.08
N ALA A 42 -9.75 6.63 10.48
CA ALA A 42 -9.94 8.05 10.78
C ALA A 42 -11.33 8.58 10.38
N ASN A 43 -11.98 7.96 9.39
CA ASN A 43 -13.21 8.45 8.79
C ASN A 43 -14.43 7.54 9.03
N LYS A 44 -14.29 6.41 9.73
CA LYS A 44 -15.37 5.42 9.95
C LYS A 44 -16.64 5.95 10.63
N HIS A 45 -16.57 7.14 11.23
CA HIS A 45 -17.70 7.80 11.91
C HIS A 45 -18.40 8.87 11.07
N ASP A 46 -17.88 9.20 9.88
CA ASP A 46 -18.46 10.18 8.97
C ASP A 46 -18.60 9.55 7.58
N PRO A 47 -19.79 9.03 7.22
CA PRO A 47 -19.99 8.31 5.96
C PRO A 47 -19.71 9.16 4.71
N GLY A 48 -20.00 10.46 4.75
CA GLY A 48 -19.76 11.36 3.61
C GLY A 48 -18.26 11.60 3.39
N ARG A 49 -17.52 11.79 4.49
CA ARG A 49 -16.07 11.94 4.43
C ARG A 49 -15.36 10.63 4.12
N LEU A 50 -15.83 9.52 4.68
CA LEU A 50 -15.30 8.18 4.45
C LEU A 50 -15.14 7.87 2.96
N LEU A 51 -16.22 7.99 2.19
CA LEU A 51 -16.18 7.69 0.76
C LEU A 51 -15.26 8.64 -0.01
N THR A 52 -15.26 9.92 0.35
CA THR A 52 -14.44 10.95 -0.30
C THR A 52 -12.95 10.71 -0.10
N GLU A 53 -12.54 10.42 1.15
CA GLU A 53 -11.14 10.16 1.49
C GLU A 53 -10.68 8.82 0.93
N PHE A 54 -11.58 7.83 0.87
CA PHE A 54 -11.29 6.55 0.23
C PHE A 54 -11.07 6.73 -1.28
N ASP A 55 -11.94 7.45 -1.99
CA ASP A 55 -11.75 7.75 -3.42
C ASP A 55 -10.45 8.50 -3.70
N THR A 56 -10.13 9.47 -2.85
CA THR A 56 -8.87 10.23 -2.94
C THR A 56 -7.68 9.31 -2.77
N PHE A 57 -7.71 8.44 -1.76
CA PHE A 57 -6.65 7.47 -1.52
C PHE A 57 -6.45 6.54 -2.72
N LEU A 58 -7.54 5.97 -3.26
CA LEU A 58 -7.48 5.08 -4.42
C LEU A 58 -6.90 5.80 -5.63
N LYS A 59 -7.36 7.02 -5.92
CA LYS A 59 -6.86 7.83 -7.04
C LYS A 59 -5.35 8.05 -6.95
N ASP A 60 -4.84 8.37 -5.77
CA ASP A 60 -3.44 8.71 -5.56
C ASP A 60 -2.52 7.48 -5.55
N ASN A 61 -3.06 6.29 -5.22
CA ASN A 61 -2.26 5.08 -5.01
C ASN A 61 -2.45 3.99 -6.07
N ASN A 62 -3.50 4.05 -6.91
CA ASN A 62 -3.83 3.00 -7.87
C ASN A 62 -2.66 2.66 -8.82
N ALA A 63 -1.98 3.68 -9.36
CA ALA A 63 -0.82 3.47 -10.21
C ALA A 63 0.31 2.72 -9.49
N GLY A 64 0.50 3.00 -8.19
CA GLY A 64 1.48 2.31 -7.35
C GLY A 64 1.12 0.85 -7.10
N TRP A 65 -0.15 0.55 -6.84
CA TRP A 65 -0.62 -0.83 -6.69
C TRP A 65 -0.47 -1.65 -7.97
N ILE A 66 -0.82 -1.06 -9.12
CA ILE A 66 -0.67 -1.71 -10.42
C ILE A 66 0.80 -2.02 -10.70
N ALA A 67 1.70 -1.07 -10.41
CA ALA A 67 3.14 -1.25 -10.60
C ALA A 67 3.70 -2.35 -9.70
N ASP A 68 3.35 -2.34 -8.40
CA ASP A 68 3.83 -3.33 -7.45
C ASP A 68 3.32 -4.74 -7.77
N ARG A 69 2.05 -4.86 -8.19
CA ARG A 69 1.50 -6.14 -8.65
C ARG A 69 2.23 -6.66 -9.88
N ALA A 70 2.51 -5.79 -10.86
CA ALA A 70 3.24 -6.18 -12.06
C ALA A 70 4.69 -6.61 -11.74
N GLU A 71 5.34 -5.96 -10.77
CA GLU A 71 6.66 -6.38 -10.28
C GLU A 71 6.61 -7.75 -9.58
N LEU A 72 5.58 -8.02 -8.76
CA LEU A 72 5.37 -9.33 -8.14
C LEU A 72 5.10 -10.44 -9.16
N GLU A 73 4.22 -10.18 -10.13
CA GLU A 73 3.88 -11.11 -11.21
C GLU A 73 5.06 -11.42 -12.14
N ALA A 74 6.05 -10.52 -12.21
CA ALA A 74 7.27 -10.71 -12.98
C ALA A 74 8.32 -11.58 -12.27
N LEU A 75 8.17 -11.84 -10.96
CA LEU A 75 9.06 -12.72 -10.22
C LEU A 75 8.82 -14.19 -10.60
N ASP A 76 9.87 -14.98 -10.59
CA ASP A 76 9.72 -16.43 -10.62
C ASP A 76 9.09 -16.93 -9.30
N THR A 77 8.47 -18.11 -9.34
CA THR A 77 7.75 -18.69 -8.19
C THR A 77 8.63 -18.85 -6.95
N GLU A 78 9.93 -19.15 -7.10
CA GLU A 78 10.83 -19.31 -5.95
C GLU A 78 11.12 -17.95 -5.31
N SER A 79 11.40 -16.93 -6.12
CA SER A 79 11.61 -15.56 -5.67
C SER A 79 10.36 -14.97 -5.01
N GLN A 80 9.18 -15.20 -5.60
CA GLN A 80 7.90 -14.79 -5.00
C GLN A 80 7.69 -15.44 -3.64
N GLY A 81 7.86 -16.77 -3.54
CA GLY A 81 7.69 -17.48 -2.27
C GLY A 81 8.66 -17.04 -1.17
N LYS A 82 9.90 -16.68 -1.53
CA LYS A 82 10.86 -16.08 -0.58
C LYS A 82 10.41 -14.71 -0.09
N LEU A 83 9.82 -13.91 -0.96
CA LEU A 83 9.32 -12.58 -0.62
C LEU A 83 8.10 -12.66 0.30
N GLU A 84 7.16 -13.54 -0.03
CA GLU A 84 5.98 -13.82 0.81
C GLU A 84 6.40 -14.32 2.19
N ALA A 85 7.33 -15.27 2.28
CA ALA A 85 7.84 -15.76 3.56
C ALA A 85 8.57 -14.68 4.38
N LYS A 86 9.26 -13.75 3.71
CA LYS A 86 9.93 -12.62 4.37
C LYS A 86 8.92 -11.68 5.04
N HIS A 87 7.78 -11.43 4.39
CA HIS A 87 6.78 -10.44 4.84
C HIS A 87 5.48 -11.04 5.40
N GLU A 88 5.41 -12.36 5.58
CA GLU A 88 4.20 -13.10 5.99
C GLU A 88 3.48 -12.45 7.19
N ARG A 89 4.23 -12.17 8.27
CA ARG A 89 3.66 -11.57 9.49
C ARG A 89 3.15 -10.15 9.28
N GLU A 90 3.82 -9.38 8.44
CA GLU A 90 3.47 -7.98 8.17
C GLU A 90 2.23 -7.91 7.27
N MET A 91 2.14 -8.82 6.29
CA MET A 91 0.96 -9.05 5.48
C MET A 91 -0.22 -9.47 6.36
N GLU A 92 -0.06 -10.51 7.20
CA GLU A 92 -1.12 -11.00 8.08
C GLU A 92 -1.65 -9.88 8.97
N ARG A 93 -0.75 -9.08 9.57
CA ARG A 93 -1.12 -7.93 10.39
C ARG A 93 -1.84 -6.85 9.58
N ALA A 94 -1.34 -6.47 8.40
CA ALA A 94 -1.97 -5.46 7.55
C ALA A 94 -3.37 -5.89 7.11
N PHE A 95 -3.50 -7.11 6.58
CA PHE A 95 -4.78 -7.66 6.14
C PHE A 95 -5.76 -7.78 7.30
N LYS A 96 -5.32 -8.25 8.46
CA LYS A 96 -6.19 -8.34 9.64
C LYS A 96 -6.71 -6.95 10.05
N ALA A 97 -5.83 -5.96 10.16
CA ALA A 97 -6.23 -4.60 10.54
C ALA A 97 -7.22 -4.00 9.53
N PHE A 98 -6.95 -4.18 8.23
CA PHE A 98 -7.83 -3.73 7.16
C PHE A 98 -9.21 -4.39 7.21
N MET A 99 -9.26 -5.72 7.42
CA MET A 99 -10.50 -6.47 7.50
C MET A 99 -11.32 -6.06 8.74
N ASP A 100 -10.67 -5.90 9.89
CA ASP A 100 -11.33 -5.48 11.13
C ASP A 100 -12.03 -4.12 10.96
N VAL A 101 -11.32 -3.11 10.41
CA VAL A 101 -11.93 -1.78 10.18
C VAL A 101 -13.02 -1.83 9.10
N SER A 102 -12.82 -2.62 8.05
CA SER A 102 -13.81 -2.76 6.97
C SER A 102 -15.11 -3.38 7.47
N LEU A 103 -15.03 -4.41 8.33
CA LEU A 103 -16.20 -5.01 8.96
C LEU A 103 -16.89 -4.04 9.93
N GLU A 104 -16.13 -3.27 10.71
CA GLU A 104 -16.71 -2.25 11.59
C GLU A 104 -17.47 -1.19 10.80
N ILE A 105 -16.90 -0.71 9.69
CA ILE A 105 -17.55 0.25 8.79
C ILE A 105 -18.84 -0.35 8.21
N GLN A 106 -18.81 -1.59 7.70
CA GLN A 106 -19.99 -2.23 7.14
C GLN A 106 -21.12 -2.35 8.17
N GLU A 107 -20.80 -2.75 9.40
CA GLU A 107 -21.77 -2.84 10.50
C GLU A 107 -22.36 -1.46 10.87
N ARG A 108 -21.55 -0.40 10.82
CA ARG A 108 -22.02 0.98 11.04
C ARG A 108 -22.95 1.45 9.92
N LEU A 109 -22.62 1.11 8.68
CA LEU A 109 -23.38 1.50 7.48
C LEU A 109 -24.59 0.59 7.20
N LYS A 110 -24.86 -0.44 8.02
CA LYS A 110 -25.96 -1.40 7.76
C LYS A 110 -27.35 -0.76 7.59
N ASN A 111 -27.57 0.41 8.18
CA ASN A 111 -28.83 1.17 8.07
C ASN A 111 -28.80 2.24 6.97
N ASP A 112 -27.69 2.35 6.23
CA ASP A 112 -27.52 3.19 5.04
C ASP A 112 -27.05 2.31 3.86
N PRO A 113 -27.97 1.59 3.22
CA PRO A 113 -27.63 0.63 2.17
C PRO A 113 -26.93 1.25 0.95
N GLN A 114 -27.20 2.52 0.66
CA GLN A 114 -26.58 3.20 -0.48
C GLN A 114 -25.11 3.45 -0.23
N THR A 115 -24.77 3.99 0.95
CA THR A 115 -23.37 4.22 1.34
C THR A 115 -22.62 2.91 1.58
N LEU A 116 -23.28 1.89 2.13
CA LEU A 116 -22.70 0.56 2.29
C LEU A 116 -22.35 -0.06 0.92
N GLN A 117 -23.27 -0.01 -0.04
CA GLN A 117 -23.02 -0.52 -1.40
C GLN A 117 -21.85 0.22 -2.05
N ALA A 118 -21.84 1.55 -1.96
CA ALA A 118 -20.75 2.37 -2.48
C ALA A 118 -19.40 2.05 -1.81
N PHE A 119 -19.39 1.74 -0.52
CA PHE A 119 -18.19 1.32 0.20
C PHE A 119 -17.68 -0.05 -0.28
N VAL A 120 -18.57 -1.04 -0.42
CA VAL A 120 -18.22 -2.39 -0.90
C VAL A 120 -17.67 -2.37 -2.33
N GLU A 121 -18.26 -1.58 -3.23
CA GLU A 121 -17.75 -1.41 -4.59
C GLU A 121 -16.31 -0.87 -4.64
N ARG A 122 -15.92 -0.04 -3.66
CA ARG A 122 -14.54 0.47 -3.54
C ARG A 122 -13.58 -0.58 -2.97
N LEU A 123 -14.06 -1.47 -2.11
CA LEU A 123 -13.27 -2.61 -1.64
C LEU A 123 -12.94 -3.53 -2.81
N ASP A 124 -13.91 -3.84 -3.67
CA ASP A 124 -13.71 -4.66 -4.87
C ASP A 124 -12.70 -4.03 -5.84
N ALA A 125 -12.66 -2.69 -5.92
CA ALA A 125 -11.72 -1.97 -6.78
C ALA A 125 -10.24 -2.11 -6.34
N ILE A 126 -9.96 -2.46 -5.09
CA ILE A 126 -8.59 -2.72 -4.60
C ILE A 126 -8.07 -4.06 -5.16
N GLY A 127 -8.95 -4.95 -5.62
CA GLY A 127 -8.57 -6.24 -6.19
C GLY A 127 -8.07 -7.23 -5.14
N LEU A 128 -8.72 -7.27 -3.98
CA LEU A 128 -8.64 -8.41 -3.06
C LEU A 128 -9.22 -9.68 -3.70
#